data_AF-A0A7K2XI22-F1
#
_entry.id   AF-A0A7K2XI22-F1
#
_cell.length_a   1.000
_cell.length_b   1.000
_cell.length_c   1.000
_cell.angle_alpha   90.00
_cell.angle_beta   90.00
_cell.angle_gamma   90.00
#
_symmetry.space_group_name_H-M   'P 1'
#
loop_
_entity.id
_entity.type
_entity.pdbx_description
1 polymer ?
#
loop_
_entity_poly.entity_id
_entity_poly.type
_entity_poly.pdbx_seq_one_letter_code
_entity_poly.pdbx_strand_id
1 'polypeptide(L)' 'MKRIAGPTDHVVVVGAGLAGLAAALHLLGAGRRVTVV' A
#
# COMPACT_ATOMS: atom_id res chain seq x y z
N MET A 1 11.44 8.27 -11.16
CA MET A 1 10.77 7.37 -10.19
C MET A 1 11.80 6.39 -9.66
N LYS A 2 12.21 6.53 -8.38
CA LYS A 2 13.25 5.70 -7.77
C LYS A 2 12.61 4.41 -7.26
N ARG A 3 13.10 3.25 -7.71
CA ARG A 3 12.65 1.93 -7.23
C ARG A 3 13.82 1.20 -6.60
N ILE A 4 13.52 0.39 -5.59
CA ILE A 4 14.50 -0.46 -4.93
C ILE A 4 14.15 -1.90 -5.29
N ALA A 5 15.16 -2.69 -5.62
CA ALA A 5 14.97 -4.11 -5.90
C ALA A 5 14.72 -4.87 -4.58
N GLY A 6 13.75 -5.78 -4.59
CA GLY A 6 13.40 -6.61 -3.44
C GLY A 6 11.90 -6.89 -3.36
N PRO A 7 11.50 -7.95 -2.65
CA PRO A 7 10.10 -8.29 -2.45
C PRO A 7 9.38 -7.20 -1.62
N THR A 8 8.20 -6.80 -2.08
CA THR A 8 7.32 -5.81 -1.41
C THR A 8 5.91 -6.37 -1.31
N ASP A 9 5.76 -7.40 -0.48
CA ASP A 9 4.48 -8.10 -0.31
C ASP A 9 3.59 -7.49 0.78
N HIS A 10 4.18 -6.74 1.72
CA HIS A 10 3.48 -6.05 2.79
C HIS A 10 3.66 -4.53 2.65
N VAL A 11 2.56 -3.80 2.67
CA VAL A 11 2.54 -2.33 2.58
C VAL A 11 1.88 -1.74 3.82
N VAL A 12 2.50 -0.72 4.40
CA VAL A 12 1.91 0.07 5.48
C VAL A 12 1.52 1.43 4.92
N VAL A 13 0.25 1.79 5.04
CA VAL A 13 -0.28 3.10 4.66
C VAL A 13 -0.44 3.94 5.92
N VAL A 14 0.21 5.09 5.96
CA VAL A 14 0.10 6.04 7.08
C VAL A 14 -0.92 7.12 6.72
N GLY A 15 -1.97 7.21 7.53
CA GLY A 15 -3.10 8.11 7.33
C GLY A 15 -4.29 7.45 6.64
N ALA A 16 -5.46 7.52 7.27
CA ALA A 16 -6.72 6.91 6.82
C ALA A 16 -7.67 7.88 6.10
N GLY A 17 -7.15 8.93 5.47
CA GLY A 17 -7.93 9.81 4.60
C GLY A 17 -8.32 9.11 3.28
N LEU A 18 -9.11 9.78 2.43
CA LEU A 18 -9.59 9.20 1.16
C LEU A 18 -8.45 8.73 0.24
N ALA A 19 -7.36 9.50 0.16
CA ALA A 19 -6.20 9.11 -0.64
C ALA A 19 -5.52 7.84 -0.08
N GLY A 20 -5.38 7.74 1.24
CA GLY A 20 -4.78 6.58 1.90
C GLY A 20 -5.63 5.32 1.73
N LEU A 21 -6.94 5.44 1.90
CA LEU A 21 -7.86 4.32 1.69
C LEU A 21 -7.96 3.91 0.22
N ALA A 22 -7.98 4.86 -0.73
CA ALA A 22 -7.95 4.55 -2.15
C ALA A 22 -6.67 3.77 -2.54
N ALA A 23 -5.51 4.20 -2.01
CA ALA A 23 -4.26 3.50 -2.22
C ALA A 23 -4.27 2.10 -1.59
N ALA A 24 -4.79 1.97 -0.36
CA ALA A 24 -4.89 0.69 0.34
C ALA A 24 -5.77 -0.30 -0.44
N LEU A 25 -6.95 0.12 -0.90
CA LEU A 25 -7.85 -0.72 -1.69
C LEU A 25 -7.23 -1.12 -3.03
N HIS A 26 -6.55 -0.19 -3.70
CA HIS A 26 -5.84 -0.49 -4.94
C HIS A 26 -4.76 -1.57 -4.75
N LEU A 27 -3.98 -1.45 -3.68
CA LEU A 27 -2.91 -2.41 -3.36
C LEU A 27 -3.48 -3.77 -2.90
N LEU A 28 -4.57 -3.77 -2.13
CA LEU A 28 -5.29 -4.99 -1.76
C LEU A 28 -5.81 -5.71 -3.00
N GLY A 29 -6.40 -4.98 -3.97
CA GLY A 29 -6.83 -5.54 -5.25
C GLY A 29 -5.68 -6.10 -6.09
N ALA A 30 -4.47 -5.57 -5.93
CA ALA A 30 -3.25 -6.09 -6.54
C ALA A 30 -2.64 -7.29 -5.77
N GLY A 31 -3.35 -7.83 -4.77
CA GLY A 31 -2.91 -8.99 -3.98
C GLY A 31 -1.84 -8.68 -2.93
N ARG A 32 -1.61 -7.40 -2.62
CA ARG A 32 -0.68 -6.99 -1.55
C ARG A 32 -1.37 -7.02 -0.20
N ARG A 33 -0.63 -7.39 0.84
CA ARG A 33 -1.12 -7.29 2.22
C ARG A 33 -0.92 -5.85 2.69
N VAL A 34 -1.99 -5.20 3.14
CA VAL A 34 -1.94 -3.79 3.56
C VAL A 34 -2.35 -3.64 5.02
N THR A 35 -1.57 -2.86 5.78
CA THR A 35 -1.92 -2.37 7.11
C THR A 35 -2.08 -0.86 7.05
N VAL A 36 -3.13 -0.31 7.65
CA VAL A 36 -3.34 1.14 7.73
C VAL A 36 -3.10 1.57 9.18
N VAL A 37 -2.35 2.66 9.38
CA VAL A 37 -2.05 3.30 10.67
C VAL A 37 -2.36 4.78 10.64
#